data_AF-A0A0D3D3B3-F1
#
_entry.id   AF-A0A0D3D3B3-F1
#
_cell.length_a   1.000
_cell.length_b   1.000
_cell.length_c   1.000
_cell.angle_alpha   90.00
_cell.angle_beta   90.00
_cell.angle_gamma   90.00
#
_symmetry.space_group_name_H-M   'P 1'
#
loop_
_entity.id
_entity.type
_entity.pdbx_description
1 polymer ?
#
loop_
_entity_poly.entity_id
_entity_poly.type
_entity_poly.pdbx_seq_one_letter_code
_entity_poly.pdbx_strand_id
1 'polypeptide(L)'
;MIQSPAISPTHRRDTFCWSYTKNGEYTVKSGYWVAMNLMRTDEALEVLQPSITKLQDFAWTVNAPQKICHLIWQLISGQVAVTRNLNRRNMRCDNYFPRCGEPEETVTHAIFECPPALQA
;
A
#
# COMPACT_ATOMS: atom_id res chain seq x y z
N MET A 1 18.51 -18.10 -9.14
CA MET A 1 17.74 -18.33 -7.89
C MET A 1 17.67 -19.80 -7.51
N ILE A 2 17.77 -20.72 -8.47
CA ILE A 2 18.28 -22.08 -8.25
C ILE A 2 19.40 -22.22 -9.30
N GLN A 3 20.62 -22.53 -8.89
CA GLN A 3 21.73 -22.73 -9.83
C GLN A 3 21.94 -24.23 -10.05
N SER A 4 22.29 -24.60 -11.29
CA SER A 4 22.72 -25.97 -11.61
C SER A 4 23.95 -26.35 -10.77
N PRO A 5 24.10 -27.63 -10.37
CA PRO A 5 24.84 -28.00 -9.16
C PRO A 5 26.36 -28.02 -9.31
N ALA A 6 27.02 -28.10 -8.14
CA ALA A 6 28.42 -28.50 -8.04
C ALA A 6 28.60 -29.91 -8.63
N ILE A 7 29.56 -30.05 -9.56
CA ILE A 7 29.86 -31.30 -10.26
C ILE A 7 30.14 -32.40 -9.23
N SER A 8 29.33 -33.47 -9.25
CA SER A 8 29.52 -34.60 -8.35
C SER A 8 30.82 -35.35 -8.69
N PRO A 9 31.76 -35.52 -7.73
CA PRO A 9 32.94 -36.35 -7.93
C PRO A 9 32.61 -37.83 -8.15
N THR A 10 31.37 -38.25 -7.90
CA THR A 10 30.93 -39.65 -7.81
C THR A 10 29.94 -40.06 -8.90
N HIS A 11 29.85 -39.34 -10.02
CA HIS A 11 28.96 -39.67 -11.15
C HIS A 11 27.48 -39.86 -10.73
N ARG A 12 27.07 -39.20 -9.63
CA ARG A 12 25.67 -39.17 -9.19
C ARG A 12 24.89 -38.16 -10.00
N ARG A 13 23.59 -38.43 -10.21
CA ARG A 13 22.69 -37.50 -10.90
C ARG A 13 22.69 -36.16 -10.18
N ASP A 14 22.77 -35.10 -10.99
CA ASP A 14 22.68 -33.71 -10.54
C ASP A 14 21.36 -33.45 -9.80
N THR A 15 21.46 -32.75 -8.67
CA THR A 15 20.32 -32.35 -7.85
C THR A 15 20.31 -30.85 -7.66
N PHE A 16 19.12 -30.24 -7.56
CA PHE A 16 19.00 -28.83 -7.24
C PHE A 16 19.56 -28.53 -5.84
N CYS A 17 20.31 -27.44 -5.72
CA CYS A 17 20.90 -26.99 -4.46
C CYS A 17 20.56 -25.52 -4.19
N TRP A 18 20.18 -25.23 -2.95
CA TRP A 18 19.97 -23.88 -2.46
C TRP A 18 21.27 -23.28 -1.94
N SER A 19 21.91 -22.42 -2.75
CA SER A 19 23.23 -21.83 -2.50
C SER A 19 23.34 -20.99 -1.22
N TYR A 20 22.21 -20.65 -0.58
CA TYR A 20 22.17 -19.80 0.62
C TYR A 20 22.07 -20.61 1.93
N THR A 21 22.30 -21.91 1.87
CA THR A 21 22.41 -22.80 3.04
C THR A 21 23.54 -23.79 2.83
N LYS A 22 24.27 -24.13 3.92
CA LYS A 22 25.44 -25.03 3.84
C LYS A 22 25.09 -26.47 3.45
N ASN A 23 23.88 -26.92 3.78
CA ASN A 23 23.36 -28.23 3.42
C ASN A 23 22.68 -28.23 2.03
N GLY A 24 22.57 -27.08 1.37
CA GLY A 24 21.93 -26.96 0.06
C GLY A 24 20.40 -27.11 0.08
N GLU A 25 19.77 -27.11 1.25
CA GLU A 25 18.33 -27.28 1.37
C GLU A 25 17.57 -25.95 1.41
N TYR A 26 16.51 -25.86 0.63
CA TYR A 26 15.62 -24.72 0.70
C TYR A 26 14.71 -24.80 1.92
N THR A 27 14.59 -23.69 2.65
CA THR A 27 13.56 -23.50 3.68
C THR A 27 12.83 -22.18 3.42
N VAL A 28 11.58 -22.07 3.89
CA VAL A 28 10.83 -20.80 3.82
C VAL A 28 11.61 -19.67 4.48
N LYS A 29 12.31 -19.95 5.58
CA LYS A 29 13.17 -18.99 6.30
C LYS A 29 14.33 -18.50 5.44
N SER A 30 15.05 -19.41 4.78
CA SER A 30 16.20 -19.04 3.93
C SER A 30 15.73 -18.33 2.65
N GLY A 31 14.61 -18.76 2.07
CA GLY A 31 13.97 -18.08 0.94
C GLY A 31 13.55 -16.66 1.29
N TYR A 32 12.88 -16.47 2.43
CA TYR A 32 12.47 -15.15 2.92
C TYR A 32 13.67 -14.25 3.18
N TRP A 33 14.72 -14.77 3.82
CA TRP A 33 15.94 -14.01 4.06
C TRP A 33 16.57 -13.50 2.75
N VAL A 34 16.65 -14.35 1.73
CA VAL A 34 17.17 -13.98 0.41
C VAL A 34 16.28 -12.93 -0.26
N ALA A 35 14.97 -13.11 -0.22
CA ALA A 35 14.02 -12.15 -0.78
C ALA A 35 14.15 -10.76 -0.14
N MET A 36 14.30 -10.71 1.18
CA MET A 36 14.35 -9.46 1.94
C MET A 36 15.71 -8.76 1.88
N ASN A 37 16.82 -9.51 1.81
CA ASN A 37 18.16 -8.94 1.96
C ASN A 37 18.97 -8.89 0.66
N LEU A 38 18.68 -9.77 -0.31
CA LEU A 38 19.46 -9.87 -1.55
C LEU A 38 18.65 -9.49 -2.81
N MET A 39 17.32 -9.66 -2.78
CA MET A 39 16.44 -9.36 -3.92
C MET A 39 15.64 -8.08 -3.73
N ARG A 40 15.61 -7.56 -2.51
CA ARG A 40 15.17 -6.21 -2.30
C ARG A 40 16.22 -5.32 -2.94
N THR A 41 15.98 -4.91 -4.18
CA THR A 41 16.61 -3.71 -4.71
C THR A 41 16.33 -2.63 -3.68
N ASP A 42 17.37 -2.02 -3.13
CA ASP A 42 17.27 -0.75 -2.39
C ASP A 42 16.90 0.36 -3.38
N GLU A 43 15.86 0.13 -4.18
CA GLU A 43 14.85 1.15 -4.36
C GLU A 43 14.28 1.35 -2.95
N ALA A 44 15.03 2.08 -2.13
CA ALA A 44 14.42 3.14 -1.35
C ALA A 44 13.43 3.74 -2.34
N LEU A 45 12.15 3.44 -2.14
CA LEU A 45 11.08 4.13 -2.81
C LEU A 45 11.35 5.57 -2.43
N GLU A 46 12.13 6.27 -3.26
CA GLU A 46 12.23 7.70 -3.22
C GLU A 46 10.78 8.09 -3.38
N VAL A 47 10.18 8.47 -2.26
CA VAL A 47 8.79 8.87 -2.21
C VAL A 47 8.77 10.16 -3.02
N LEU A 48 8.61 10.01 -4.33
CA LEU A 48 8.65 11.05 -5.35
C LEU A 48 7.43 11.98 -5.24
N GLN A 49 6.53 11.67 -4.31
CA GLN A 49 5.33 12.43 -3.99
C GLN A 49 5.55 13.20 -2.69
N PRO A 50 5.06 14.45 -2.57
CA PRO A 50 5.11 15.18 -1.32
C PRO A 50 4.46 14.35 -0.21
N SER A 51 5.19 14.14 0.90
CA SER A 51 4.68 13.40 2.05
C SER A 51 3.46 14.12 2.64
N ILE A 52 2.35 13.42 2.81
CA ILE A 52 1.17 13.95 3.52
C ILE A 52 1.31 13.86 5.05
N THR A 53 2.43 13.35 5.58
CA THR A 53 2.64 13.13 7.02
C THR A 53 2.44 14.41 7.83
N LYS A 54 3.03 15.53 7.41
CA LYS A 54 2.84 16.83 8.07
C LYS A 54 1.38 17.28 8.10
N LEU A 55 0.63 16.96 7.04
CA LEU A 55 -0.80 17.28 6.94
C LEU A 55 -1.60 16.37 7.87
N GLN A 56 -1.25 15.08 7.97
CA GLN A 56 -1.86 14.14 8.92
C GLN A 56 -1.58 14.54 10.37
N ASP A 57 -0.37 15.01 10.68
CA ASP A 57 0.01 15.49 12.00
C ASP A 57 -0.78 16.76 12.37
N PHE A 58 -1.00 17.65 11.40
CA PHE A 58 -1.82 18.85 11.59
C PHE A 58 -3.25 18.53 12.03
N ALA A 59 -3.82 17.38 11.66
CA ALA A 59 -5.15 16.99 12.11
C ALA A 59 -5.29 16.92 13.64
N TRP A 60 -4.19 16.64 14.35
CA TRP A 60 -4.16 16.51 15.81
C TRP A 60 -3.88 17.82 16.54
N THR A 61 -3.40 18.85 15.85
CA THR A 61 -3.11 20.17 16.44
C THR A 61 -4.31 21.11 16.42
N VAL A 62 -5.37 20.76 15.69
CA VAL A 62 -6.61 21.54 15.62
C VAL A 62 -7.29 21.57 16.99
N ASN A 63 -7.65 22.77 17.44
CA ASN A 63 -8.44 22.96 18.66
C ASN A 63 -9.91 22.60 18.40
N ALA A 64 -10.21 21.31 18.38
CA ALA A 64 -11.54 20.76 18.19
C ALA A 64 -11.74 19.51 19.06
N PRO A 65 -12.99 19.06 19.26
CA PRO A 65 -13.24 17.79 19.94
C PRO A 65 -12.51 16.63 19.23
N GLN A 66 -12.04 15.65 20.00
CA GLN A 66 -11.30 14.48 19.51
C GLN A 66 -11.96 13.82 18.29
N LYS A 67 -13.29 13.72 18.28
CA LYS A 67 -14.08 13.16 17.18
C LYS A 67 -13.88 13.92 15.86
N ILE A 68 -13.72 15.25 15.92
CA ILE A 68 -13.46 16.11 14.76
C ILE A 68 -12.01 15.93 14.28
N CYS A 69 -11.03 15.89 15.19
CA CYS A 69 -9.63 15.63 14.83
C CYS A 69 -9.48 14.27 14.12
N HIS A 70 -10.17 13.23 14.61
CA HIS A 70 -10.23 11.94 13.92
C HIS A 70 -10.86 12.03 12.53
N LEU A 71 -11.95 12.78 12.38
CA LEU A 71 -12.59 12.98 11.07
C LEU A 71 -11.63 13.67 10.09
N ILE A 72 -10.96 14.76 10.51
CA ILE A 72 -9.97 15.48 9.70
C ILE A 72 -8.85 14.53 9.27
N TRP A 73 -8.32 13.74 10.19
CA TRP A 73 -7.28 12.75 9.88
C TRP A 73 -7.76 11.69 8.86
N GLN A 74 -9.01 11.21 8.97
CA GLN A 74 -9.62 10.28 8.02
C GLN A 74 -9.76 10.87 6.62
N LEU A 75 -10.13 12.15 6.53
CA LEU A 75 -10.27 12.88 5.26
C LEU A 75 -8.92 13.02 4.56
N ILE A 76 -7.89 13.47 5.29
CA ILE A 76 -6.53 13.65 4.77
C ILE A 76 -5.93 12.31 4.34
N SER A 77 -6.18 11.25 5.11
CA SER A 77 -5.62 9.92 4.87
C SER A 77 -6.38 9.10 3.81
N GLY A 78 -7.43 9.65 3.19
CA GLY A 78 -8.24 8.96 2.19
C GLY A 78 -8.93 7.70 2.74
N GLN A 79 -9.36 7.75 4.00
CA GLN A 79 -10.03 6.63 4.68
C GLN A 79 -11.55 6.67 4.56
N VAL A 80 -12.10 7.81 4.15
CA VAL A 80 -13.53 7.96 3.89
C VAL A 80 -13.94 7.19 2.64
N ALA A 81 -15.09 6.53 2.71
CA ALA A 81 -15.66 5.73 1.64
C ALA A 81 -16.30 6.59 0.53
N VAL A 82 -15.49 7.40 -0.13
CA VAL A 82 -15.88 8.08 -1.39
C VAL A 82 -15.48 7.21 -2.57
N THR A 83 -16.25 7.28 -3.67
CA THR A 83 -16.02 6.41 -4.84
C THR A 83 -14.58 6.45 -5.35
N ARG A 84 -13.92 7.62 -5.36
CA ARG A 84 -12.49 7.73 -5.73
C ARG A 84 -11.58 6.87 -4.84
N ASN A 85 -11.81 6.85 -3.53
CA ASN A 85 -11.00 6.08 -2.60
C ASN A 85 -11.28 4.57 -2.72
N LEU A 86 -12.54 4.20 -3.00
CA LEU A 86 -12.92 2.81 -3.22
C LEU A 86 -12.31 2.25 -4.50
N ASN A 87 -12.36 3.02 -5.60
CA ASN A 87 -11.72 2.67 -6.85
C ASN A 87 -10.20 2.52 -6.72
N ARG A 88 -9.53 3.42 -5.97
CA ARG A 88 -8.10 3.30 -5.67
C ARG A 88 -7.75 1.99 -4.93
N ARG A 89 -8.71 1.41 -4.20
CA ARG A 89 -8.58 0.12 -3.49
C ARG A 89 -9.06 -1.06 -4.34
N ASN A 90 -9.24 -0.87 -5.65
CA ASN A 90 -9.76 -1.87 -6.60
C ASN A 90 -11.15 -2.43 -6.22
N MET A 91 -11.95 -1.69 -5.46
CA MET A 91 -13.35 -2.03 -5.25
C MET A 91 -14.16 -1.54 -6.44
N ARG A 92 -14.98 -2.42 -7.02
CA ARG A 92 -15.89 -2.06 -8.11
C ARG A 92 -17.07 -1.29 -7.53
N CYS A 93 -17.08 0.01 -7.77
CA CYS A 93 -18.19 0.88 -7.45
C CYS A 93 -18.61 1.61 -8.73
N ASP A 94 -19.91 1.84 -8.91
CA ASP A 94 -20.36 2.74 -9.97
C ASP A 94 -19.77 4.14 -9.69
N ASN A 95 -19.13 4.73 -10.70
CA ASN A 95 -18.49 6.05 -10.56
C ASN A 95 -19.49 7.18 -10.30
N TYR A 96 -20.78 6.91 -10.52
CA TYR A 96 -21.85 7.87 -10.37
C TYR A 96 -22.23 8.06 -8.91
N PHE A 97 -22.17 9.30 -8.43
CA PHE A 97 -22.59 9.60 -7.06
C PHE A 97 -24.12 9.71 -6.97
N PRO A 98 -24.82 8.84 -6.22
CA PRO A 98 -26.29 8.83 -6.20
C PRO A 98 -26.92 10.11 -5.64
N ARG A 99 -26.16 10.93 -4.90
CA ARG A 99 -26.69 12.05 -4.14
C ARG A 99 -26.80 13.35 -4.94
N CYS A 100 -25.86 13.61 -5.86
CA CYS A 100 -25.88 14.81 -6.71
C CYS A 100 -25.68 14.51 -8.20
N GLY A 101 -25.39 13.27 -8.56
CA GLY A 101 -25.27 12.84 -9.94
C GLY A 101 -23.98 13.20 -10.66
N GLU A 102 -22.95 13.63 -9.92
CA GLU A 102 -21.62 13.87 -10.49
C GLU A 102 -20.88 12.54 -10.78
N PRO A 103 -20.01 12.51 -11.81
CA PRO A 103 -19.33 11.30 -12.27
C PRO A 103 -18.10 10.92 -11.45
N GLU A 104 -17.60 11.79 -10.57
CA GLU A 104 -16.50 11.47 -9.65
C GLU A 104 -16.74 12.04 -8.26
N GLU A 105 -16.94 11.16 -7.28
CA GLU A 105 -17.01 11.55 -5.87
C GLU A 105 -15.61 11.61 -5.25
N THR A 106 -15.11 12.82 -5.01
CA THR A 106 -13.89 13.06 -4.24
C THR A 106 -14.22 13.43 -2.78
N VAL A 107 -13.21 13.35 -1.90
CA VAL A 107 -13.37 13.77 -0.49
C VAL A 107 -13.80 15.24 -0.39
N THR A 108 -13.18 16.12 -1.19
CA THR A 108 -13.52 17.55 -1.23
C THR A 108 -14.95 17.75 -1.72
N HIS A 109 -15.32 17.03 -2.78
CA HIS A 109 -16.67 17.09 -3.31
C HIS A 109 -17.71 16.69 -2.27
N ALA A 110 -17.56 15.50 -1.67
CA ALA A 110 -18.50 14.95 -0.70
C ALA A 110 -18.71 15.85 0.53
N ILE A 111 -17.69 16.60 0.95
CA ILE A 111 -17.72 17.39 2.19
C ILE A 111 -18.05 18.87 1.93
N PHE A 112 -17.53 19.47 0.86
CA PHE A 112 -17.54 20.92 0.67
C PHE A 112 -18.26 21.40 -0.59
N GLU A 113 -18.33 20.61 -1.66
CA GLU A 113 -18.80 21.10 -2.98
C GLU A 113 -20.15 20.50 -3.38
N CYS A 114 -20.49 19.33 -2.85
CA CYS A 114 -21.73 18.63 -3.18
C CYS A 114 -22.93 19.53 -2.82
N PRO A 115 -23.90 19.76 -3.73
CA PRO A 115 -25.03 20.66 -3.45
C PRO A 115 -25.82 20.32 -2.16
N PRO A 116 -26.08 19.04 -1.83
CA PRO A 116 -26.58 18.63 -0.52
C PRO A 116 -25.70 19.00 0.69
N ALA A 117 -24.38 19.05 0.54
CA ALA A 117 -23.47 19.42 1.63
C ALA A 117 -23.47 20.93 1.92
N LEU A 118 -23.86 21.74 0.94
CA LEU A 118 -24.01 23.20 1.06
C LEU A 118 -25.34 23.63 1.69
N GLN A 119 -26.29 22.70 1.83
CA GLN A 119 -27.58 22.97 2.46
C GLN A 119 -27.44 22.75 3.98
N ALA A 120 -27.30 23.85 4.72
CA ALA A 120 -27.28 23.88 6.18
C ALA A 120 -28.69 23.83 6.79
#